data_AF-A0A1M3QV27-F1
#
_entry.id   AF-A0A1M3QV27-F1
#
_cell.length_a   1.000
_cell.length_b   1.000
_cell.length_c   1.000
_cell.angle_alpha   90.00
_cell.angle_beta   90.00
_cell.angle_gamma   90.00
#
_symmetry.space_group_name_H-M   'P 1'
#
loop_
_entity.id
_entity.type
_entity.pdbx_description
1 polymer ?
#
loop_
_entity_poly.entity_id
_entity_poly.type
_entity_poly.pdbx_seq_one_letter_code
_entity_poly.pdbx_strand_id
1 'polypeptide(L)'
;MAFCSKVTASIRRWFKKVDAFLVANTETAISIVGKFKYYINNPIVDILTGIIPGQYDDAIKFAIRKAVDLSLDKLTVLSGCNTLTDPNEKLVCYANFLRGLPKDIRDAQLLKFASLVTKQLDGSRFSMKDYDLAVQATYTAN
;
A
#
# COMPACT_ATOMS: atom_id res chain seq x y z
N MET A 1 26.64 13.29 12.22
CA MET A 1 26.14 13.34 10.81
C MET A 1 26.71 12.24 9.89
N ALA A 2 27.22 11.09 10.40
CA ALA A 2 27.80 10.02 9.57
C ALA A 2 26.86 8.82 9.31
N PHE A 3 25.77 8.71 10.07
CA PHE A 3 24.82 7.60 9.98
C PHE A 3 23.86 7.79 8.79
N CYS A 4 23.32 9.00 8.61
CA CYS A 4 22.39 9.32 7.51
C CYS A 4 23.03 9.16 6.12
N SER A 5 24.33 9.46 5.95
CA SER A 5 25.03 9.33 4.66
C SER A 5 25.32 7.87 4.29
N LYS A 6 25.59 7.01 5.27
CA LYS A 6 25.79 5.57 5.05
C LYS A 6 24.48 4.85 4.75
N VAL A 7 23.39 5.23 5.43
CA VAL A 7 22.05 4.67 5.18
C VAL A 7 21.55 5.06 3.80
N THR A 8 21.62 6.34 3.43
CA THR A 8 21.23 6.81 2.08
C THR A 8 22.07 6.19 0.97
N ALA A 9 23.39 6.04 1.17
CA ALA A 9 24.24 5.36 0.19
C ALA A 9 23.89 3.86 0.04
N SER A 10 23.50 3.20 1.12
CA SER A 10 23.09 1.79 1.10
C SER A 10 21.75 1.62 0.41
N ILE A 11 20.77 2.49 0.71
CA ILE A 11 19.48 2.56 0.00
C ILE A 11 19.71 2.79 -1.49
N ARG A 12 20.54 3.78 -1.85
CA ARG A 12 20.82 4.12 -3.26
C ARG A 12 21.53 2.98 -4.01
N ARG A 13 22.43 2.24 -3.36
CA ARG A 13 23.07 1.04 -3.96
C ARG A 13 22.09 -0.13 -4.07
N TRP A 14 21.18 -0.28 -3.12
CA TRP A 14 20.14 -1.28 -3.16
C TRP A 14 19.15 -0.97 -4.29
N PHE A 15 18.71 0.28 -4.45
CA PHE A 15 17.90 0.74 -5.61
C PHE A 15 18.56 0.46 -6.96
N LYS A 16 19.90 0.51 -7.05
CA LYS A 16 20.63 0.13 -8.27
C LYS A 16 20.62 -1.37 -8.57
N LYS A 17 20.36 -2.22 -7.57
CA LYS A 17 20.26 -3.69 -7.70
C LYS A 17 18.83 -4.19 -7.87
N VAL A 18 17.87 -3.33 -7.55
CA VAL A 18 16.45 -3.59 -7.67
C VAL A 18 16.03 -3.31 -9.11
N ASP A 19 15.38 -4.28 -9.76
CA ASP A 19 14.89 -4.15 -11.13
C ASP A 19 14.06 -2.86 -11.28
N ALA A 20 14.19 -2.14 -12.40
CA ALA A 20 13.35 -1.00 -12.75
C ALA A 20 11.84 -1.32 -12.62
N PHE A 21 11.50 -2.60 -12.79
CA PHE A 21 10.17 -3.15 -12.59
C PHE A 21 9.64 -2.99 -11.14
N LEU A 22 10.48 -3.25 -10.12
CA LEU A 22 10.06 -3.08 -8.72
C LEU A 22 9.85 -1.60 -8.39
N VAL A 23 10.69 -0.71 -8.92
CA VAL A 23 10.54 0.74 -8.73
C VAL A 23 9.24 1.25 -9.35
N ALA A 24 8.94 0.86 -10.60
CA ALA A 24 7.69 1.24 -11.28
C ALA A 24 6.43 0.71 -10.55
N ASN A 25 6.47 -0.52 -10.04
CA ASN A 25 5.37 -1.09 -9.25
C ASN A 25 5.21 -0.38 -7.89
N THR A 26 6.31 0.07 -7.29
CA THR A 26 6.31 0.82 -6.03
C THR A 26 5.67 2.20 -6.19
N GLU A 27 6.02 2.93 -7.26
CA GLU A 27 5.40 4.22 -7.59
C GLU A 27 3.90 4.08 -7.84
N THR A 28 3.50 3.05 -8.58
CA THR A 28 2.10 2.72 -8.84
C THR A 28 1.35 2.44 -7.53
N ALA A 29 1.93 1.63 -6.64
CA ALA A 29 1.35 1.32 -5.34
C ALA A 29 1.23 2.57 -4.45
N ILE A 30 2.25 3.44 -4.41
CA ILE A 30 2.21 4.69 -3.65
C ILE A 30 1.13 5.63 -4.20
N SER A 31 0.97 5.73 -5.52
CA SER A 31 -0.09 6.53 -6.14
C SER A 31 -1.49 6.03 -5.74
N ILE A 32 -1.70 4.71 -5.78
CA ILE A 32 -2.96 4.07 -5.33
C ILE A 32 -3.23 4.39 -3.86
N VAL A 33 -2.22 4.25 -3.00
CA VAL A 33 -2.35 4.53 -1.56
C VAL A 33 -2.54 6.02 -1.30
N GLY A 34 -1.93 6.91 -2.09
CA GLY A 34 -2.16 8.35 -2.02
C GLY A 34 -3.62 8.70 -2.31
N LYS A 35 -4.22 8.06 -3.32
CA LYS A 35 -5.66 8.16 -3.58
C LYS A 35 -6.46 7.59 -2.41
N PHE A 36 -6.13 6.40 -1.91
CA PHE A 36 -6.76 5.79 -0.74
C PHE A 36 -6.76 6.71 0.49
N LYS A 37 -5.62 7.34 0.77
CA LYS A 37 -5.44 8.34 1.82
C LYS A 37 -6.31 9.58 1.61
N TYR A 38 -6.39 10.06 0.37
CA TYR A 38 -7.28 11.17 0.01
C TYR A 38 -8.75 10.83 0.33
N TYR A 39 -9.21 9.60 0.05
CA TYR A 39 -10.59 9.16 0.35
C TYR A 39 -10.88 8.93 1.82
N ILE A 40 -9.91 8.39 2.55
CA ILE A 40 -10.00 8.30 4.01
C ILE A 40 -10.23 9.69 4.59
N ASN A 41 -9.50 10.70 4.10
CA ASN A 41 -9.57 12.07 4.60
C ASN A 41 -10.74 12.89 4.01
N ASN A 42 -11.31 12.51 2.86
CA ASN A 42 -12.40 13.21 2.17
C ASN A 42 -13.54 12.24 1.81
N PRO A 43 -14.54 12.07 2.70
CA PRO A 43 -15.61 11.06 2.56
C PRO A 43 -16.66 11.37 1.48
N ILE A 44 -16.48 12.41 0.68
CA ILE A 44 -17.46 12.87 -0.33
C ILE A 44 -17.40 11.99 -1.60
N VAL A 45 -16.30 11.28 -1.84
CA VAL A 45 -16.16 10.44 -3.03
C VAL A 45 -16.49 8.99 -2.68
N ASP A 46 -17.38 8.39 -3.46
CA ASP A 46 -17.70 6.98 -3.37
C ASP A 46 -16.41 6.15 -3.58
N ILE A 47 -16.05 5.38 -2.55
CA ILE A 47 -14.85 4.55 -2.47
C ILE A 47 -14.74 3.64 -3.71
N LEU A 48 -15.90 3.23 -4.27
CA LEU A 48 -16.00 2.32 -5.39
C LEU A 48 -15.60 2.94 -6.72
N THR A 49 -15.86 4.24 -6.92
CA THR A 49 -15.51 4.96 -8.16
C THR A 49 -14.16 5.66 -8.07
N GLY A 50 -13.71 6.02 -6.85
CA GLY A 50 -12.50 6.81 -6.65
C GLY A 50 -11.19 6.01 -6.54
N ILE A 51 -11.19 4.87 -5.86
CA ILE A 51 -9.97 4.08 -5.60
C ILE A 51 -9.64 3.17 -6.77
N ILE A 52 -10.69 2.72 -7.46
CA ILE A 52 -10.61 1.92 -8.66
C ILE A 52 -11.30 2.71 -9.79
N PRO A 53 -10.72 3.83 -10.29
CA PRO A 53 -11.18 4.37 -11.55
C PRO A 53 -11.12 3.25 -12.58
N GLY A 54 -12.16 3.12 -13.40
CA GLY A 54 -12.32 2.04 -14.39
C GLY A 54 -11.17 1.90 -15.39
N GLN A 55 -10.22 2.83 -15.39
CA GLN A 55 -8.96 2.82 -16.14
C GLN A 55 -7.84 1.96 -15.52
N TYR A 56 -7.95 1.47 -14.28
CA TYR A 56 -6.95 0.57 -13.71
C TYR A 56 -7.15 -0.87 -14.21
N ASP A 57 -6.05 -1.46 -14.68
CA ASP A 57 -5.93 -2.85 -15.13
C ASP A 57 -6.48 -3.83 -14.07
N ASP A 58 -7.10 -4.92 -14.49
CA ASP A 58 -7.66 -5.94 -13.60
C ASP A 58 -6.59 -6.55 -12.69
N ALA A 59 -5.32 -6.56 -13.13
CA ALA A 59 -4.17 -6.92 -12.30
C ALA A 59 -4.02 -6.03 -11.05
N ILE A 60 -4.26 -4.72 -11.20
CA ILE A 60 -4.19 -3.74 -10.10
C ILE A 60 -5.36 -3.93 -9.14
N LYS A 61 -6.58 -4.13 -9.67
CA LYS A 61 -7.76 -4.43 -8.85
C LYS A 61 -7.55 -5.68 -8.02
N PHE A 62 -7.00 -6.72 -8.63
CA PHE A 62 -6.65 -7.96 -7.95
C PHE A 62 -5.60 -7.73 -6.86
N ALA A 63 -4.53 -6.98 -7.16
CA ALA A 63 -3.49 -6.65 -6.18
C ALA A 63 -4.03 -5.89 -4.97
N ILE A 64 -4.90 -4.89 -5.19
CA ILE A 64 -5.56 -4.13 -4.12
C ILE A 64 -6.42 -5.04 -3.26
N ARG A 65 -7.29 -5.86 -3.87
CA ARG A 65 -8.17 -6.79 -3.14
C ARG A 65 -7.37 -7.75 -2.28
N LYS A 66 -6.31 -8.35 -2.85
CA LYS A 66 -5.42 -9.24 -2.11
C LYS A 66 -4.66 -8.53 -0.99
N ALA A 67 -4.23 -7.29 -1.20
CA ALA A 67 -3.58 -6.52 -0.15
C ALA A 67 -4.55 -6.19 0.99
N VAL A 68 -5.83 -5.92 0.70
CA VAL A 68 -6.87 -5.70 1.70
C VAL A 68 -7.09 -6.98 2.50
N ASP A 69 -7.32 -8.11 1.85
CA ASP A 69 -7.51 -9.40 2.52
C ASP A 69 -6.33 -9.72 3.45
N LEU A 70 -5.10 -9.58 2.96
CA LEU A 70 -3.89 -9.81 3.77
C LEU A 70 -3.78 -8.85 4.96
N SER A 71 -4.22 -7.60 4.78
CA SER A 71 -4.23 -6.62 5.86
C SER A 71 -5.25 -7.00 6.92
N LEU A 72 -6.47 -7.39 6.51
CA LEU A 72 -7.54 -7.82 7.41
C LEU A 72 -7.22 -9.14 8.14
N ASP A 73 -6.54 -10.08 7.48
CA ASP A 73 -6.09 -11.34 8.09
C ASP A 73 -5.04 -11.11 9.20
N LYS A 74 -4.16 -10.13 9.00
CA LYS A 74 -3.09 -9.80 9.96
C LYS A 74 -3.55 -8.86 11.06
N LEU A 75 -4.53 -8.01 10.76
CA LEU A 75 -5.21 -7.16 11.73
C LEU A 75 -6.37 -7.96 12.33
N THR A 76 -6.05 -8.86 13.27
CA THR A 76 -7.02 -9.63 14.08
C THR A 76 -8.11 -8.76 14.75
N VAL A 77 -7.89 -7.45 14.81
CA VAL A 77 -8.83 -6.42 15.29
C VAL A 77 -10.04 -6.21 14.35
N LEU A 78 -10.00 -6.73 13.12
CA LEU A 78 -11.03 -6.52 12.08
C LEU A 78 -11.90 -7.75 11.81
N SER A 79 -12.20 -8.52 12.87
CA SER A 79 -13.04 -9.73 12.78
C SER A 79 -14.38 -9.51 12.04
N GLY A 80 -14.98 -8.32 12.14
CA GLY A 80 -16.20 -7.96 11.40
C GLY A 80 -16.02 -7.61 9.92
N CYS A 81 -14.82 -7.22 9.47
CA CYS A 81 -14.55 -7.01 8.05
C CYS A 81 -14.26 -8.32 7.32
N ASN A 82 -13.72 -9.33 8.01
CA ASN A 82 -13.40 -10.63 7.44
C ASN A 82 -14.63 -11.48 7.11
N THR A 83 -15.78 -11.19 7.71
CA THR A 83 -17.05 -11.87 7.42
C THR A 83 -17.75 -11.35 6.16
N LEU A 84 -17.31 -10.22 5.60
CA LEU A 84 -17.86 -9.67 4.37
C LEU A 84 -17.39 -10.51 3.17
N THR A 85 -18.30 -10.83 2.25
CA THR A 85 -17.98 -11.60 1.04
C THR A 85 -17.72 -10.72 -0.17
N ASP A 86 -18.28 -9.51 -0.21
CA ASP A 86 -18.03 -8.54 -1.28
C ASP A 86 -16.66 -7.86 -1.08
N PRO A 87 -15.72 -7.99 -2.04
CA PRO A 87 -14.43 -7.29 -2.01
C PRO A 87 -14.56 -5.76 -1.85
N ASN A 88 -15.64 -5.19 -2.35
CA ASN A 88 -15.91 -3.76 -2.25
C ASN A 88 -16.27 -3.36 -0.82
N GLU A 89 -17.16 -4.12 -0.17
CA GLU A 89 -17.53 -3.91 1.23
C GLU A 89 -16.33 -4.10 2.15
N LYS A 90 -15.46 -5.08 1.89
CA LYS A 90 -14.19 -5.27 2.63
C LYS A 90 -13.30 -4.04 2.56
N LEU A 91 -13.19 -3.44 1.38
CA LEU A 91 -12.35 -2.27 1.15
C LEU A 91 -12.91 -1.03 1.85
N VAL A 92 -14.24 -0.86 1.86
CA VAL A 92 -14.93 0.17 2.66
C VAL A 92 -14.69 -0.05 4.16
N CYS A 93 -14.82 -1.29 4.63
CA CYS A 93 -14.61 -1.64 6.04
C CYS A 93 -13.17 -1.34 6.48
N TYR A 94 -12.19 -1.71 5.65
CA TYR A 94 -10.78 -1.39 5.87
C TYR A 94 -10.50 0.12 5.88
N ALA A 95 -11.11 0.87 4.96
CA ALA A 95 -10.98 2.33 4.93
C ALA A 95 -11.56 2.99 6.19
N ASN A 96 -12.71 2.51 6.67
CA ASN A 96 -13.34 2.99 7.90
C ASN A 96 -12.49 2.69 9.15
N PHE A 97 -11.88 1.49 9.20
CA PHE A 97 -10.91 1.19 10.24
C PHE A 97 -9.74 2.18 10.23
N LEU A 98 -9.15 2.42 9.05
CA LEU A 98 -8.03 3.35 8.92
C LEU A 98 -8.43 4.78 9.32
N ARG A 99 -9.68 5.22 9.09
CA ARG A 99 -10.18 6.53 9.56
C ARG A 99 -10.17 6.65 11.08
N GLY A 100 -10.51 5.58 11.80
CA GLY A 100 -10.53 5.54 13.26
C GLY A 100 -9.14 5.58 13.91
N LEU A 101 -8.07 5.42 13.13
CA LEU A 101 -6.70 5.43 13.65
C LEU A 101 -6.13 6.85 13.77
N PRO A 102 -5.28 7.12 14.78
CA PRO A 102 -4.43 8.29 14.81
C PRO A 102 -3.62 8.44 13.52
N LYS A 103 -3.41 9.68 13.09
CA LYS A 103 -2.77 10.00 11.80
C LYS A 103 -1.46 9.24 11.56
N ASP A 104 -0.60 9.17 12.57
CA ASP A 104 0.73 8.55 12.42
C ASP A 104 0.63 7.03 12.25
N ILE A 105 -0.29 6.39 12.97
CA ILE A 105 -0.58 4.95 12.85
C ILE A 105 -1.21 4.66 11.49
N ARG A 106 -2.12 5.53 11.05
CA ARG A 106 -2.77 5.44 9.74
C ARG A 106 -1.78 5.55 8.60
N ASP A 107 -0.87 6.51 8.66
CA ASP A 107 0.18 6.69 7.65
C ASP A 107 1.12 5.47 7.59
N ALA A 108 1.51 4.92 8.75
CA ALA A 108 2.29 3.69 8.81
C ALA A 108 1.56 2.49 8.19
N GLN A 109 0.25 2.35 8.45
CA GLN A 109 -0.54 1.28 7.84
C GLN A 109 -0.75 1.44 6.35
N LEU A 110 -0.90 2.67 5.87
CA LEU A 110 -0.98 2.97 4.45
C LEU A 110 0.34 2.62 3.72
N LEU A 111 1.49 2.90 4.32
CA LEU A 111 2.79 2.48 3.79
C LEU A 111 2.93 0.95 3.75
N LYS A 112 2.46 0.26 4.80
CA LYS A 112 2.46 -1.20 4.82
C LYS A 112 1.53 -1.78 3.74
N PHE A 113 0.37 -1.17 3.56
CA PHE A 113 -0.58 -1.52 2.52
C PHE A 113 0.02 -1.32 1.11
N ALA A 114 0.72 -0.20 0.85
CA ALA A 114 1.45 0.02 -0.39
C ALA A 114 2.50 -1.08 -0.65
N SER A 115 3.17 -1.55 0.40
CA SER A 115 4.17 -2.63 0.30
C SER A 115 3.52 -3.96 -0.08
N LEU A 116 2.32 -4.24 0.44
CA LEU A 116 1.53 -5.42 0.05
C LEU A 116 1.03 -5.33 -1.39
N VAL A 117 0.55 -4.17 -1.82
CA VAL A 117 0.14 -3.95 -3.22
C VAL A 117 1.32 -4.13 -4.16
N THR A 118 2.48 -3.53 -3.84
CA THR A 118 3.72 -3.67 -4.63
C THR A 118 4.13 -5.14 -4.77
N LYS A 119 4.09 -5.89 -3.66
CA LYS A 119 4.38 -7.32 -3.65
C LYS A 119 3.46 -8.11 -4.60
N GLN A 120 2.17 -7.78 -4.64
CA GLN A 120 1.23 -8.48 -5.52
C GLN A 120 1.42 -8.12 -6.99
N LEU A 121 1.70 -6.85 -7.30
CA LEU A 121 2.01 -6.41 -8.66
C LEU A 121 3.30 -7.04 -9.20
N ASP A 122 4.29 -7.21 -8.34
CA ASP A 122 5.58 -7.82 -8.69
C ASP A 122 5.56 -9.37 -8.67
N GLY A 123 4.43 -10.00 -8.33
CA GLY A 123 4.32 -11.45 -8.28
C GLY A 123 5.12 -12.09 -7.13
N SER A 124 5.41 -11.34 -6.06
CA SER A 124 6.12 -11.81 -4.86
C SER A 124 7.54 -12.35 -5.09
N ARG A 125 8.28 -11.79 -6.05
CA ARG A 125 9.67 -12.18 -6.37
C ARG A 125 10.67 -11.90 -5.25
N PHE A 126 10.41 -10.91 -4.39
CA PHE A 126 11.33 -10.49 -3.32
C PHE A 126 10.78 -10.77 -1.91
N SER A 127 11.60 -10.55 -0.89
CA SER A 127 11.16 -10.67 0.50
C SER A 127 10.29 -9.48 0.91
N MET A 128 9.44 -9.63 1.94
CA MET A 128 8.62 -8.50 2.43
C MET A 128 9.47 -7.29 2.87
N LYS A 129 10.67 -7.55 3.40
CA LYS A 129 11.61 -6.50 3.84
C LYS A 129 12.08 -5.65 2.66
N ASP A 130 12.23 -6.26 1.49
CA ASP A 130 12.61 -5.57 0.25
C ASP A 130 11.49 -4.66 -0.23
N TYR A 131 10.24 -5.14 -0.24
CA TYR A 131 9.08 -4.31 -0.59
C TYR A 131 8.87 -3.15 0.37
N ASP A 132 8.99 -3.40 1.68
CA ASP A 132 8.89 -2.36 2.71
C ASP A 132 9.97 -1.28 2.51
N LEU A 133 11.21 -1.69 2.19
CA LEU A 133 12.33 -0.78 1.94
C LEU A 133 12.12 0.04 0.66
N ALA A 134 11.66 -0.59 -0.42
CA ALA A 134 11.35 0.09 -1.68
C ALA A 134 10.28 1.18 -1.46
N VAL A 135 9.15 0.82 -0.85
CA VAL A 135 8.06 1.77 -0.58
C VAL A 135 8.52 2.91 0.31
N GLN A 136 9.23 2.62 1.41
CA GLN A 136 9.73 3.67 2.31
C GLN A 136 10.68 4.63 1.60
N ALA A 137 11.61 4.10 0.80
CA ALA A 137 12.56 4.91 0.08
C ALA A 137 11.89 5.76 -1.02
N THR A 138 10.94 5.20 -1.78
CA THR A 138 10.18 5.96 -2.79
C THR A 138 9.29 7.01 -2.13
N TYR A 139 8.68 6.71 -0.98
CA TYR A 139 7.90 7.67 -0.22
C TYR A 139 8.75 8.81 0.35
N THR A 140 9.98 8.52 0.79
CA THR A 140 10.90 9.53 1.35
C THR A 140 11.58 10.36 0.27
N ALA A 141 11.68 9.83 -0.95
CA ALA A 141 12.28 10.53 -2.09
C ALA A 141 11.33 11.55 -2.75
N ASN A 142 10.02 11.45 -2.49
CA ASN A 142 8.99 12.39 -2.92
C ASN A 142 8.60 13.32 -1.76
#